data_AF-T1C4P7-F1
#
_entry.id   AF-T1C4P7-F1
#
_cell.length_a   1.000
_cell.length_b   1.000
_cell.length_c   1.000
_cell.angle_alpha   90.00
_cell.angle_beta   90.00
_cell.angle_gamma   90.00
#
_symmetry.space_group_name_H-M   'P 1'
#
loop_
_entity.id
_entity.type
_entity.pdbx_description
1 polymer ?
#
loop_
_entity_poly.entity_id
_entity_poly.type
_entity_poly.pdbx_seq_one_letter_code
_entity_poly.pdbx_strand_id
1 'polypeptide(L)'
;MRWIQGQNPMPYGFDFGLWTRRLVRERVQREFEVTLSLASIGALLARLGWTAPKPLQRADPRDPQAMERWPRETDPALARRAQNEQAEIYFWDASGFRADAVQGKTWGLNGPTPVVSVPGPRPAISAASAVNGQGACWLDPSVGALNGARFVGLLKQL
;
A
#
# COMPACT_ATOMS: atom_id res chain seq x y z
N MET A 1 2.43 19.73 -24.45
CA MET A 1 2.82 19.38 -23.07
C MET A 1 3.66 18.09 -23.07
N ARG A 2 4.91 18.15 -23.56
CA ARG A 2 5.82 16.99 -23.61
C ARG A 2 6.70 16.87 -22.34
N TRP A 3 6.64 17.86 -21.45
CA TRP A 3 7.52 18.00 -20.26
C TRP A 3 7.03 17.24 -19.02
N ILE A 4 5.73 16.94 -18.93
CA ILE A 4 5.16 16.17 -17.81
C ILE A 4 5.28 14.65 -18.10
N GLN A 5 5.64 14.28 -19.33
CA GLN A 5 5.70 12.91 -19.80
C GLN A 5 6.99 12.22 -19.33
N GLY A 6 6.92 11.45 -18.24
CA GLY A 6 8.02 10.59 -17.78
C GLY A 6 9.26 11.33 -17.27
N GLN A 7 9.20 12.66 -17.14
CA GLN A 7 10.31 13.46 -16.65
C GLN A 7 10.10 13.83 -15.19
N ASN A 8 11.18 13.68 -14.42
CA ASN A 8 11.26 14.12 -13.03
C ASN A 8 11.17 15.66 -12.98
N PRO A 9 10.34 16.28 -12.12
CA PRO A 9 10.32 17.73 -11.94
C PRO A 9 11.65 18.31 -11.42
N MET A 10 12.51 17.49 -10.82
CA MET A 10 13.79 17.91 -10.22
C MET A 10 14.73 18.64 -11.20
N PRO A 11 14.99 18.15 -12.44
CA PRO A 11 15.75 18.89 -13.45
C PRO A 11 15.15 20.26 -13.84
N TYR A 12 13.90 20.55 -13.47
CA TYR A 12 13.24 21.82 -13.70
C TYR A 12 13.24 22.75 -12.47
N GLY A 13 14.01 22.40 -11.43
CA GLY A 13 14.22 23.22 -10.23
C GLY A 13 13.11 23.09 -9.18
N PHE A 14 12.42 21.95 -9.13
CA PHE A 14 11.37 21.68 -8.15
C PHE A 14 11.81 20.60 -7.16
N ASP A 15 11.62 20.82 -5.86
CA ASP A 15 12.12 19.96 -4.77
C ASP A 15 11.40 18.59 -4.63
N PHE A 16 10.45 18.26 -5.52
CA PHE A 16 9.61 17.07 -5.41
C PHE A 16 9.56 16.28 -6.73
N GLY A 17 9.78 14.96 -6.64
CA GLY A 17 9.79 14.02 -7.77
C GLY A 17 8.42 13.66 -8.38
N LEU A 18 7.36 14.42 -8.07
CA LEU A 18 5.97 14.11 -8.49
C LEU A 18 5.29 15.35 -9.07
N TRP A 19 4.64 15.23 -10.22
CA TRP A 19 3.82 16.31 -10.80
C TRP A 19 2.52 16.48 -10.02
N THR A 20 2.42 17.56 -9.24
CA THR A 20 1.20 17.99 -8.56
C THR A 20 0.49 19.09 -9.34
N ARG A 21 -0.80 19.34 -9.09
CA ARG A 21 -1.54 20.45 -9.74
C ARG A 21 -0.87 21.83 -9.49
N ARG A 22 -0.18 22.01 -8.36
CA ARG A 22 0.57 23.24 -8.03
C ARG A 22 1.81 23.39 -8.90
N LEU A 23 2.58 22.30 -9.07
CA LEU A 23 3.76 22.29 -9.94
C LEU A 23 3.40 22.48 -11.41
N VAL A 24 2.31 21.84 -11.87
CA VAL A 24 1.79 22.05 -13.23
C VAL A 24 1.35 23.50 -13.42
N ARG A 25 0.68 24.11 -12.42
CA ARG A 25 0.31 25.53 -12.47
C ARG A 25 1.52 26.45 -12.58
N GLU A 26 2.53 26.25 -11.73
CA GLU A 26 3.76 27.05 -11.74
C GLU A 26 4.50 26.92 -13.07
N ARG A 27 4.51 25.73 -13.67
CA ARG A 27 5.09 25.52 -14.99
C ARG A 27 4.29 26.20 -16.10
N VAL A 28 2.96 26.11 -16.07
CA VAL A 28 2.10 26.81 -17.05
C VAL A 28 2.29 28.32 -16.94
N GLN A 29 2.40 28.86 -15.73
CA GLN A 29 2.68 30.27 -15.51
C GLN A 29 4.05 30.68 -16.05
N ARG A 30 5.10 29.88 -15.86
CA ARG A 30 6.45 30.22 -16.37
C ARG A 30 6.55 30.17 -17.90
N GLU A 31 5.81 29.28 -18.54
CA GLU A 31 5.94 29.03 -19.97
C GLU A 31 4.97 29.87 -20.81
N PHE A 32 3.75 30.05 -20.32
CA PHE A 32 2.68 30.73 -21.03
C PHE A 32 2.32 32.07 -20.40
N GLU A 33 2.95 32.46 -19.28
CA GLU A 33 2.68 33.70 -18.53
C GLU A 33 1.22 33.84 -18.06
N VAL A 34 0.43 32.76 -18.11
CA VAL A 34 -0.96 32.71 -17.66
C VAL A 34 -1.05 32.07 -16.28
N THR A 35 -1.72 32.77 -15.36
CA THR A 35 -2.03 32.23 -14.04
C THR A 35 -3.40 31.55 -14.05
N LEU A 36 -3.42 30.23 -13.96
CA LEU A 36 -4.65 29.44 -13.86
C LEU A 36 -4.91 29.03 -12.41
N SER A 37 -6.20 28.96 -12.03
CA SER A 37 -6.60 28.37 -10.75
C SER A 37 -6.26 26.88 -10.71
N LEU A 38 -6.12 26.29 -9.52
CA LEU A 38 -5.89 24.85 -9.38
C LEU A 38 -7.04 24.01 -9.94
N ALA A 39 -8.27 24.53 -9.89
CA ALA A 39 -9.44 23.92 -10.51
C ALA A 39 -9.34 23.93 -12.03
N SER A 40 -8.95 25.07 -12.62
CA SER A 40 -8.73 25.23 -14.06
C SER A 40 -7.62 24.31 -14.57
N ILE A 41 -6.54 24.16 -13.81
CA ILE A 41 -5.46 23.20 -14.12
C ILE A 41 -5.99 21.75 -14.07
N GLY A 42 -6.79 21.40 -13.05
CA GLY A 42 -7.43 20.09 -12.98
C GLY A 42 -8.36 19.81 -14.17
N ALA A 43 -9.17 20.79 -14.57
CA ALA A 43 -10.07 20.69 -15.72
C ALA A 43 -9.31 20.62 -17.05
N LEU A 44 -8.22 21.38 -17.20
CA LEU A 44 -7.33 21.33 -18.35
C LEU A 44 -6.70 19.95 -18.49
N LEU A 45 -6.12 19.41 -17.41
CA LEU A 45 -5.54 18.08 -17.39
C LEU A 45 -6.58 17.00 -17.74
N ALA A 46 -7.79 17.09 -17.19
CA ALA A 46 -8.88 16.18 -17.51
C ALA A 46 -9.31 16.25 -18.99
N ARG A 47 -9.44 17.46 -19.57
CA ARG A 47 -9.73 17.66 -21.00
C ARG A 47 -8.65 17.10 -21.92
N LEU A 48 -7.41 17.10 -21.46
CA LEU A 48 -6.27 16.52 -22.17
C LEU A 48 -6.15 15.00 -21.96
N GLY A 49 -7.05 14.37 -21.18
CA GLY A 49 -7.05 12.93 -20.92
C GLY A 49 -6.09 12.49 -19.80
N TRP A 50 -5.53 13.42 -19.03
CA TRP A 50 -4.62 13.11 -17.93
C TRP A 50 -5.44 12.82 -16.69
N THR A 51 -5.32 11.61 -16.16
CA THR A 51 -5.95 11.19 -14.90
C THR A 51 -4.87 10.86 -13.86
N ALA A 52 -5.17 11.02 -12.57
CA ALA A 52 -4.35 10.49 -11.49
C ALA A 52 -4.99 9.17 -11.04
N PRO A 53 -4.70 8.04 -11.71
CA PRO A 53 -5.26 6.77 -11.29
C PRO A 53 -4.82 6.47 -9.85
N LYS A 54 -5.77 6.05 -9.00
CA LYS A 54 -5.43 5.40 -7.73
C LYS A 54 -4.86 4.04 -8.12
N PRO A 55 -3.60 3.71 -7.75
CA PRO A 55 -3.17 2.32 -7.85
C PRO A 55 -4.12 1.51 -6.96
N LEU A 56 -4.90 0.62 -7.58
CA LEU A 56 -5.61 -0.40 -6.83
C LEU A 56 -4.55 -1.39 -6.37
N GLN A 57 -4.16 -1.31 -5.10
CA GLN A 57 -3.47 -2.41 -4.46
C GLN A 57 -4.47 -3.56 -4.35
N ARG A 58 -4.38 -4.49 -5.29
CA ARG A 58 -5.02 -5.80 -5.20
C ARG A 58 -3.90 -6.81 -5.04
N ALA A 59 -3.93 -7.59 -3.96
CA ALA A 59 -3.15 -8.81 -3.90
C ALA A 59 -3.79 -9.80 -4.88
N ASP A 60 -3.09 -10.17 -5.94
CA ASP A 60 -3.48 -11.26 -6.86
C ASP A 60 -2.44 -12.39 -6.75
N PRO A 61 -2.86 -13.66 -6.80
CA PRO A 61 -4.12 -14.16 -7.34
C PRO A 61 -5.05 -14.79 -6.29
N ARG A 62 -6.34 -14.46 -6.35
CA ARG A 62 -7.39 -15.25 -5.68
C ARG A 62 -7.65 -16.51 -6.50
N ASP A 63 -7.54 -17.70 -5.90
CA ASP A 63 -8.12 -18.92 -6.44
C ASP A 63 -9.61 -18.97 -6.07
N PRO A 64 -10.54 -18.75 -7.02
CA PRO A 64 -11.96 -18.75 -6.72
C PRO A 64 -12.45 -20.09 -6.18
N GLN A 65 -11.83 -21.20 -6.62
CA GLN A 65 -12.19 -22.52 -6.11
C GLN A 65 -11.74 -22.69 -4.66
N ALA A 66 -10.55 -22.21 -4.29
CA ALA A 66 -10.11 -22.22 -2.90
C ALA A 66 -11.03 -21.38 -2.01
N MET A 67 -11.49 -20.23 -2.50
CA MET A 67 -12.44 -19.38 -1.78
C MET A 67 -13.80 -20.05 -1.56
N GLU A 68 -14.31 -20.80 -2.54
CA GLU A 68 -15.57 -21.54 -2.40
C GLU A 68 -15.43 -22.79 -1.53
N ARG A 69 -14.30 -23.51 -1.65
CA ARG A 69 -14.01 -24.72 -0.86
C ARG A 69 -13.79 -24.41 0.61
N TRP A 70 -13.13 -23.29 0.94
CA TRP A 70 -12.74 -22.96 2.31
C TRP A 70 -13.90 -23.00 3.33
N PRO A 71 -15.02 -22.26 3.14
CA PRO A 71 -16.12 -22.29 4.09
C PRO A 71 -16.93 -23.60 4.05
N ARG A 72 -16.90 -24.35 2.94
CA ARG A 72 -17.69 -25.57 2.76
C ARG A 72 -17.01 -26.81 3.34
N GLU A 73 -15.69 -26.88 3.18
CA GLU A 73 -14.91 -28.09 3.42
C GLU A 73 -13.81 -27.85 4.46
N THR A 74 -12.98 -26.83 4.24
CA THR A 74 -11.75 -26.64 5.03
C THR A 74 -12.03 -26.19 6.46
N ASP A 75 -12.86 -25.17 6.64
CA ASP A 75 -13.19 -24.63 7.97
C ASP A 75 -13.92 -25.67 8.85
N PRO A 76 -14.97 -26.37 8.37
CA PRO A 76 -15.62 -27.43 9.16
C PRO A 76 -14.69 -28.61 9.48
N ALA A 77 -13.79 -28.98 8.56
CA ALA A 77 -12.83 -30.06 8.79
C ALA A 77 -11.81 -29.67 9.87
N LEU A 78 -11.31 -28.43 9.84
CA LEU A 78 -10.42 -27.90 10.87
C LEU A 78 -11.12 -27.83 12.24
N ALA A 79 -12.37 -27.36 12.28
CA ALA A 79 -13.16 -27.32 13.51
C ALA A 79 -13.37 -28.72 14.12
N ARG A 80 -13.72 -29.72 13.30
CA ARG A 80 -13.86 -31.12 13.77
C ARG A 80 -12.54 -31.67 14.30
N ARG A 81 -11.44 -31.41 13.60
CA ARG A 81 -10.10 -31.84 14.03
C ARG A 81 -9.73 -31.20 15.36
N ALA A 82 -9.91 -29.90 15.50
CA ALA A 82 -9.64 -29.17 16.74
C ALA A 82 -10.49 -29.72 17.90
N GLN A 83 -11.76 -30.05 17.67
CA GLN A 83 -12.61 -30.68 18.68
C GLN A 83 -12.10 -32.06 19.11
N ASN A 84 -11.66 -32.89 18.16
CA ASN A 84 -11.11 -34.22 18.45
C ASN A 84 -9.77 -34.14 19.20
N GLU A 85 -8.94 -33.15 18.87
CA GLU A 85 -7.62 -32.93 19.47
C GLU A 85 -7.69 -32.07 20.75
N GLN A 86 -8.89 -31.64 21.17
CA GLN A 86 -9.10 -30.68 22.26
C GLN A 86 -8.23 -29.41 22.10
N ALA A 87 -8.05 -28.97 20.86
CA ALA A 87 -7.22 -27.83 20.49
C ALA A 87 -8.08 -26.59 20.19
N GLU A 88 -7.48 -25.41 20.37
CA GLU A 88 -8.07 -24.15 19.95
C GLU A 88 -7.54 -23.73 18.57
N ILE A 89 -8.42 -23.10 17.78
CA ILE A 89 -8.04 -22.54 16.48
C ILE A 89 -7.76 -21.06 16.65
N TYR A 90 -6.53 -20.66 16.33
CA TYR A 90 -6.10 -19.27 16.29
C TYR A 90 -5.89 -18.82 14.84
N PHE A 91 -6.44 -17.66 14.51
CA PHE A 91 -6.21 -16.93 13.26
C PHE A 91 -5.11 -15.91 13.48
N TRP A 92 -4.00 -16.09 12.78
CA TRP A 92 -2.80 -15.28 12.92
C TRP A 92 -2.68 -14.26 11.77
N ASP A 93 -2.24 -13.05 12.10
CA ASP A 93 -1.89 -12.01 11.13
C ASP A 93 -0.69 -11.17 11.62
N ALA A 94 0.02 -10.54 10.70
CA ALA A 94 1.11 -9.62 11.00
C ALA A 94 0.94 -8.28 10.29
N SER A 95 0.96 -7.21 11.08
CA SER A 95 0.87 -5.84 10.62
C SER A 95 2.23 -5.15 10.68
N GLY A 96 2.69 -4.63 9.54
CA GLY A 96 3.88 -3.78 9.46
C GLY A 96 3.52 -2.30 9.56
N PHE A 97 4.08 -1.61 10.55
CA PHE A 97 3.97 -0.16 10.67
C PHE A 97 5.29 0.47 10.26
N ARG A 98 5.21 1.49 9.43
CA ARG A 98 6.37 2.26 8.97
C ARG A 98 6.17 3.69 9.40
N ALA A 99 7.22 4.30 9.94
CA ALA A 99 7.22 5.72 10.28
C ALA A 99 7.54 6.58 9.05
N ASP A 100 6.90 6.31 7.90
CA ASP A 100 6.99 7.13 6.70
C ASP A 100 5.69 7.89 6.43
N ALA A 101 5.81 9.08 5.85
CA ALA A 101 4.67 9.77 5.27
C ALA A 101 4.23 9.04 3.99
N VAL A 102 2.94 8.71 3.89
CA VAL A 102 2.36 8.17 2.66
C VAL A 102 2.54 9.21 1.54
N GLN A 103 3.40 8.92 0.57
CA GLN A 103 3.60 9.82 -0.57
C GLN A 103 2.30 9.90 -1.37
N GLY A 104 1.84 11.13 -1.62
CA GLY A 104 0.63 11.41 -2.39
C GLY A 104 0.74 10.94 -3.84
N LYS A 105 -0.40 10.76 -4.49
CA LYS A 105 -0.49 10.32 -5.90
C LYS A 105 0.05 11.39 -6.87
N THR A 106 0.65 10.94 -7.97
CA THR A 106 1.06 11.81 -9.08
C THR A 106 0.21 11.55 -10.33
N TRP A 107 0.17 12.53 -11.25
CA TRP A 107 -0.51 12.42 -12.55
C TRP A 107 0.47 11.85 -13.58
N GLY A 108 0.06 10.84 -14.32
CA GLY A 108 0.82 10.23 -15.41
C GLY A 108 -0.13 9.60 -16.43
N LEU A 109 0.33 9.38 -17.67
CA LEU A 109 -0.42 8.57 -18.64
C LEU A 109 -0.51 7.11 -18.15
N ASN A 110 -1.52 6.36 -18.61
CA ASN A 110 -1.61 4.91 -18.41
C ASN A 110 -0.31 4.25 -18.92
N GLY A 111 0.49 3.69 -18.00
CA GLY A 111 1.82 3.14 -18.28
C GLY A 111 2.58 2.73 -17.01
N PRO A 112 3.83 2.24 -17.14
CA PRO A 112 4.59 1.70 -16.02
C PRO A 112 4.88 2.74 -14.93
N THR A 113 4.82 2.30 -13.67
CA THR A 113 4.89 3.15 -12.47
C THR A 113 6.26 3.80 -12.30
N PRO A 114 6.35 5.12 -12.03
CA PRO A 114 7.63 5.81 -11.82
C PRO A 114 8.27 5.45 -10.46
N VAL A 115 9.61 5.32 -10.45
CA VAL A 115 10.42 5.03 -9.25
C VAL A 115 11.09 6.31 -8.75
N VAL A 116 10.98 6.62 -7.46
CA VAL A 116 11.54 7.84 -6.82
C VAL A 116 12.49 7.45 -5.68
N SER A 117 13.66 8.12 -5.60
CA SER A 117 14.64 7.95 -4.52
C SER A 117 14.31 8.85 -3.31
N VAL A 118 14.60 8.38 -2.09
CA VAL A 118 14.24 9.07 -0.84
C VAL A 118 15.38 8.95 0.19
N PRO A 119 15.83 10.05 0.82
CA PRO A 119 16.90 10.03 1.82
C PRO A 119 16.39 9.66 3.23
N GLY A 120 17.17 8.85 3.97
CA GLY A 120 17.00 8.59 5.41
C GLY A 120 16.67 7.14 5.80
N PRO A 121 17.10 6.68 6.99
CA PRO A 121 16.71 5.37 7.53
C PRO A 121 15.21 5.33 7.84
N ARG A 122 14.57 4.19 7.55
CA ARG A 122 13.12 4.01 7.66
C ARG A 122 12.80 3.04 8.79
N PRO A 123 12.59 3.52 10.02
CA PRO A 123 12.21 2.62 11.11
C PRO A 123 10.85 2.00 10.82
N ALA A 124 10.81 0.68 10.96
CA ALA A 124 9.62 -0.14 10.80
C ALA A 124 9.47 -1.04 12.02
N ILE A 125 8.25 -1.14 12.53
CA ILE A 125 7.86 -2.09 13.57
C ILE A 125 6.88 -3.08 12.95
N SER A 126 6.89 -4.33 13.42
CA SER A 126 5.94 -5.34 12.99
C SER A 126 5.24 -5.88 14.22
N ALA A 127 3.92 -5.82 14.26
CA ALA A 127 3.13 -6.50 15.28
C ALA A 127 2.62 -7.83 14.70
N ALA A 128 2.78 -8.90 15.45
CA ALA A 128 2.10 -10.16 15.19
C ALA A 128 0.91 -10.28 16.14
N SER A 129 -0.22 -10.73 15.64
CA SER A 129 -1.41 -10.98 16.45
C SER A 129 -2.06 -12.30 16.11
N ALA A 130 -2.68 -12.95 17.09
CA ALA A 130 -3.48 -14.13 16.90
C ALA A 130 -4.82 -13.99 17.65
N VAL A 131 -5.93 -14.36 17.01
CA VAL A 131 -7.27 -14.33 17.63
C VAL A 131 -7.98 -15.67 17.48
N ASN A 132 -8.72 -16.09 18.50
CA ASN A 132 -9.56 -17.29 18.41
C ASN A 132 -11.05 -16.92 18.24
N GLY A 133 -11.88 -17.90 17.86
CA GLY A 133 -13.33 -17.72 17.69
C GLY A 133 -14.11 -17.43 18.98
N GLN A 134 -13.44 -17.50 20.14
CA GLN A 134 -14.01 -17.26 21.47
C GLN A 134 -13.65 -15.87 22.02
N GLY A 135 -12.84 -15.08 21.30
CA GLY A 135 -12.44 -13.73 21.67
C GLY A 135 -11.10 -13.62 22.42
N ALA A 136 -10.36 -14.71 22.58
CA ALA A 136 -8.97 -14.62 23.02
C ALA A 136 -8.11 -13.94 21.94
N CYS A 137 -7.23 -13.05 22.37
CA CYS A 137 -6.36 -12.29 21.49
C CYS A 137 -4.97 -12.24 22.10
N TRP A 138 -3.97 -12.53 21.29
CA TRP A 138 -2.56 -12.44 21.61
C TRP A 138 -1.91 -11.41 20.67
N LEU A 139 -1.03 -10.57 21.20
CA LEU A 139 -0.34 -9.51 20.47
C LEU A 139 1.11 -9.40 20.94
N ASP A 140 2.06 -9.47 20.00
CA ASP A 140 3.47 -9.17 20.27
C ASP A 140 3.99 -8.10 19.28
N PRO A 141 4.31 -6.89 19.78
CA PRO A 141 4.99 -5.88 19.00
C PRO A 141 6.50 -6.17 18.91
N SER A 142 6.95 -6.57 17.72
CA SER A 142 8.36 -6.82 17.43
C SER A 142 9.02 -5.66 16.67
N VAL A 143 10.27 -5.34 17.01
CA VAL A 143 11.06 -4.33 16.29
C VAL A 143 11.69 -4.96 15.04
N GLY A 144 11.42 -4.37 13.87
CA GLY A 144 11.88 -4.88 12.57
C GLY A 144 10.98 -5.95 11.95
N ALA A 145 11.37 -6.46 10.77
CA ALA A 145 10.58 -7.44 10.04
C ALA A 145 10.49 -8.79 10.77
N LEU A 146 9.31 -9.43 10.68
CA LEU A 146 9.11 -10.80 11.13
C LEU A 146 9.90 -11.77 10.22
N ASN A 147 10.65 -12.68 10.84
CA ASN A 147 11.37 -13.75 10.14
C ASN A 147 10.98 -15.13 10.71
N GLY A 148 11.33 -16.21 10.01
CA GLY A 148 10.92 -17.56 10.41
C GLY A 148 11.38 -17.97 11.81
N ALA A 149 12.58 -17.56 12.23
CA ALA A 149 13.09 -17.85 13.57
C ALA A 149 12.28 -17.13 14.66
N ARG A 150 11.93 -15.86 14.42
CA ARG A 150 11.05 -15.09 15.32
C ARG A 150 9.64 -15.69 15.35
N PHE A 151 9.10 -16.09 14.20
CA PHE A 151 7.78 -16.75 14.13
C PHE A 151 7.73 -18.00 15.01
N VAL A 152 8.74 -18.88 14.93
CA VAL A 152 8.82 -20.06 15.81
C VAL A 152 8.95 -19.66 17.28
N GLY A 153 9.67 -18.58 17.59
CA GLY A 153 9.74 -18.01 18.93
C GLY A 153 8.38 -17.57 19.46
N LEU A 154 7.59 -16.88 18.64
CA LEU A 154 6.23 -16.44 18.98
C LEU A 154 5.28 -17.61 19.19
N LEU A 155 5.37 -18.65 18.34
CA LEU A 155 4.55 -19.87 18.49
C LEU A 155 4.81 -20.62 19.80
N LYS A 156 5.97 -20.45 20.43
CA LYS A 156 6.27 -21.06 21.75
C LYS A 156 5.71 -20.26 22.93
N GLN A 157 5.24 -19.04 22.68
CA GLN A 157 4.65 -18.15 23.68
C GLN A 157 3.12 -18.20 23.67
N LEU A 158 2.53 -18.84 22.66
CA LEU A 158 1.13 -19.25 22.58
C LEU A 158 0.94 -20.58 23.29
#